data_AF-A0A368G496-F1
#
_entry.id   AF-A0A368G496-F1
#
_cell.length_a   1.000
_cell.length_b   1.000
_cell.length_c   1.000
_cell.angle_alpha   90.00
_cell.angle_beta   90.00
_cell.angle_gamma   90.00
#
_symmetry.space_group_name_H-M   'P 1'
#
loop_
_entity.id
_entity.type
_entity.pdbx_description
1 polymer ?
#
loop_
_entity_poly.entity_id
_entity_poly.type
_entity_poly.pdbx_seq_one_letter_code
_entity_poly.pdbx_strand_id
1 'polypeptide(L)'
;MMNPSVLPLLLASYTAVREKLLSEITYLRDGGDQQTTFLREREACLMVLIGAFAKLASLKSSLIVMMGLRPSLFHLLLTEMPLTDQWFISKHPAVHHCLLRVMHTHVSAHDYFLSNSEWLVQSNSPSCMFAQEQLQALEQLLTAKILWDTSRTLCVDWLHGLLSGVDDAAMANLSYRPEFVRIRWAVLTAVINEKSNEKLHSLAARLKALCAGDNKSAAAITKSVLNKLKTSGQSVGTAVWSSIDMRTYLRWVLVL
;
A
#
# COMPACT_ATOMS: atom_id res chain seq x y z
N MET A 1 22.78 7.55 15.99
CA MET A 1 23.09 6.45 16.94
C MET A 1 22.69 5.06 16.42
N MET A 2 21.81 4.89 15.43
CA MET A 2 21.58 3.58 14.82
C MET A 2 22.67 3.24 13.78
N ASN A 3 23.77 2.64 14.22
CA ASN A 3 24.83 2.12 13.35
C ASN A 3 24.86 0.59 13.51
N PRO A 4 24.78 -0.20 12.41
CA PRO A 4 24.77 -1.67 12.48
C PRO A 4 26.05 -2.32 13.02
N SER A 5 27.11 -1.56 13.28
CA SER A 5 28.41 -2.08 13.71
C SER A 5 28.43 -2.73 15.10
N VAL A 6 27.42 -2.47 15.95
CA VAL A 6 27.31 -3.07 17.29
C VAL A 6 25.88 -3.58 17.52
N LEU A 7 25.65 -4.87 17.28
CA LEU A 7 24.31 -5.47 17.31
C LEU A 7 23.57 -5.30 18.65
N PRO A 8 24.17 -5.53 19.84
CA PRO A 8 23.46 -5.34 21.11
C PRO A 8 23.02 -3.89 21.33
N LEU A 9 23.89 -2.92 20.98
CA LEU A 9 23.58 -1.50 21.09
C LEU A 9 22.49 -1.10 20.09
N LEU A 10 22.52 -1.66 18.88
CA LEU A 10 21.46 -1.45 17.89
C LEU A 10 20.12 -1.97 18.41
N LEU A 11 20.06 -3.18 18.95
CA LEU A 11 18.83 -3.76 19.48
C LEU A 11 18.28 -2.95 20.65
N ALA A 12 19.14 -2.56 21.61
CA ALA A 12 18.72 -1.71 22.72
C ALA A 12 18.20 -0.34 22.25
N SER A 13 18.91 0.29 21.30
CA SER A 13 18.50 1.57 20.72
C SER A 13 17.20 1.45 19.93
N TYR A 14 17.03 0.36 19.18
CA TYR A 14 15.83 0.07 18.41
C TYR A 14 14.61 -0.08 19.32
N THR A 15 14.73 -0.89 20.37
CA THR A 15 13.65 -1.09 21.36
C THR A 15 13.27 0.22 22.03
N ALA A 16 14.25 0.99 22.51
CA ALA A 16 13.98 2.28 23.18
C ALA A 16 13.29 3.29 22.24
N VAL A 17 13.74 3.40 20.98
CA VAL A 17 13.13 4.30 19.99
C VAL A 17 11.73 3.82 19.61
N ARG A 18 11.52 2.51 19.44
CA ARG A 18 10.20 1.92 19.17
C ARG A 18 9.21 2.20 20.30
N GLU A 19 9.59 1.95 21.55
CA GLU A 19 8.74 2.20 22.71
C GLU A 19 8.30 3.66 22.79
N LYS A 20 9.26 4.57 22.61
CA LYS A 20 8.97 6.00 22.58
C LYS A 20 8.04 6.36 21.42
N LEU A 21 8.32 5.85 20.21
CA LEU A 21 7.51 6.08 19.01
C LEU A 21 6.05 5.65 19.21
N LEU A 22 5.82 4.44 19.73
CA LEU A 22 4.47 3.91 19.97
C LEU A 22 3.76 4.69 21.07
N SER A 23 4.46 5.08 22.13
CA SER A 23 3.90 5.93 23.20
C SER A 23 3.40 7.28 22.66
N GLU A 24 4.16 7.93 21.78
CA GLU A 24 3.76 9.19 21.16
C GLU A 24 2.56 9.01 20.21
N ILE A 25 2.46 7.89 19.48
CA ILE A 25 1.30 7.60 18.64
C ILE A 25 0.04 7.37 19.45
N THR A 26 0.12 6.55 20.50
CA THR A 26 -1.02 6.30 21.39
C THR A 26 -1.52 7.62 21.99
N TYR A 27 -0.59 8.48 22.40
CA TYR A 27 -0.94 9.81 22.89
C TYR A 27 -1.64 10.68 21.82
N LEU A 28 -1.17 10.69 20.57
CA LEU A 28 -1.85 11.41 19.48
C LEU A 28 -3.24 10.83 19.16
N ARG A 29 -3.40 9.51 19.28
CA ARG A 29 -4.67 8.83 19.02
C ARG A 29 -5.70 9.14 20.10
N ASP A 30 -5.29 9.10 21.36
CA ASP A 30 -6.17 9.26 22.54
C ASP A 30 -6.39 10.72 22.93
N GLY A 31 -5.50 11.63 22.52
CA GLY A 31 -5.48 13.05 22.87
C GLY A 31 -6.57 13.94 22.25
N GLY A 32 -7.74 13.37 21.95
CA GLY A 32 -8.91 14.10 21.46
C GLY A 32 -9.38 15.16 22.47
N ASP A 33 -9.26 16.43 22.07
CA ASP A 33 -9.98 17.62 22.56
C ASP A 33 -9.46 18.45 23.75
N GLN A 34 -8.37 18.10 24.47
CA GLN A 34 -7.98 18.90 25.66
C GLN A 34 -6.54 19.44 25.74
N GLN A 35 -5.61 19.06 24.85
CA GLN A 35 -4.20 19.49 24.93
C GLN A 35 -3.62 19.91 23.57
N THR A 36 -4.15 21.00 23.00
CA THR A 36 -3.69 21.56 21.71
C THR A 36 -2.30 22.19 21.78
N THR A 37 -1.81 22.54 22.98
CA THR A 37 -0.61 23.37 23.17
C THR A 37 0.70 22.68 22.76
N PHE A 38 0.75 21.34 22.71
CA PHE A 38 2.00 20.62 22.40
C PHE A 38 1.92 19.72 21.16
N LEU A 39 0.84 19.77 20.38
CA LEU A 39 0.63 18.85 19.25
C LEU A 39 1.76 18.94 18.21
N ARG A 40 2.22 20.15 17.86
CA ARG A 40 3.34 20.35 16.91
C ARG A 40 4.66 19.79 17.41
N GLU A 41 4.95 19.92 18.71
CA GLU A 41 6.16 19.37 19.31
C GLU A 41 6.15 17.84 19.26
N ARG A 42 4.98 17.24 19.47
CA ARG A 42 4.76 15.79 19.39
C ARG A 42 4.92 15.28 17.96
N GLU A 43 4.34 15.97 16.98
CA GLU A 43 4.55 15.67 15.56
C GLU A 43 6.04 15.78 15.17
N ALA A 44 6.72 16.84 15.62
CA ALA A 44 8.16 17.01 15.38
C ALA A 44 8.98 15.88 16.04
N CYS A 45 8.65 15.49 17.27
CA CYS A 45 9.27 14.37 17.96
C CYS A 45 9.08 13.07 17.17
N LEU A 46 7.86 12.77 16.71
CA LEU A 46 7.57 11.61 15.87
C LEU A 46 8.36 11.64 14.57
N MET A 47 8.45 12.78 13.89
CA MET A 47 9.25 12.90 12.67
C MET A 47 10.74 12.65 12.93
N VAL A 48 11.28 13.08 14.07
CA VAL A 48 12.67 12.78 14.48
C VAL A 48 12.84 11.29 14.77
N LEU A 49 11.91 10.67 15.49
CA LEU A 49 11.95 9.23 15.82
C LEU A 49 11.83 8.37 14.55
N ILE A 50 10.92 8.70 13.64
CA ILE A 50 10.79 8.06 12.32
C ILE A 50 12.06 8.28 11.50
N GLY A 51 12.57 9.51 11.48
CA GLY A 51 13.82 9.88 10.81
C GLY A 51 15.04 9.11 11.32
N ALA A 52 15.06 8.70 12.60
CA ALA A 52 16.13 7.88 13.15
C ALA A 52 16.25 6.52 12.45
N PHE A 53 15.15 5.99 11.91
CA PHE A 53 15.14 4.76 11.11
C PHE A 53 15.54 4.97 9.66
N ALA A 54 15.60 6.20 9.14
CA ALA A 54 15.84 6.45 7.71
C ALA A 54 17.18 5.86 7.21
N LYS A 55 18.24 5.97 8.03
CA LYS A 55 19.54 5.35 7.72
C LYS A 55 19.47 3.83 7.76
N LEU A 56 18.65 3.26 8.64
CA LEU A 56 18.47 1.82 8.76
C LEU A 56 17.65 1.27 7.59
N ALA A 57 16.61 1.99 7.18
CA ALA A 57 15.75 1.70 6.05
C ALA A 57 16.52 1.64 4.72
N SER A 58 17.51 2.51 4.52
CA SER A 58 18.29 2.56 3.27
C SER A 58 19.41 1.51 3.17
N LEU A 59 19.62 0.68 4.19
CA LEU A 59 20.65 -0.37 4.18
C LEU A 59 20.24 -1.53 3.27
N LYS A 60 20.81 -1.55 2.06
CA LYS A 60 20.61 -2.65 1.10
C LYS A 60 21.03 -3.99 1.70
N SER A 61 20.18 -5.01 1.51
CA SER A 61 20.46 -6.42 1.82
C SER A 61 20.92 -6.69 3.27
N SER A 62 20.60 -5.82 4.22
CA SER A 62 20.96 -6.02 5.63
C SER A 62 20.05 -7.06 6.29
N LEU A 63 20.55 -8.30 6.42
CA LEU A 63 19.85 -9.38 7.14
C LEU A 63 19.49 -9.00 8.58
N ILE A 64 20.32 -8.18 9.25
CA ILE A 64 20.04 -7.70 10.60
C ILE A 64 18.77 -6.82 10.60
N VAL A 65 18.61 -5.95 9.61
CA VAL A 65 17.42 -5.07 9.51
C VAL A 65 16.18 -5.86 9.08
N MET A 66 16.37 -6.86 8.22
CA MET A 66 15.29 -7.72 7.73
C MET A 66 14.77 -8.70 8.79
N MET A 67 15.67 -9.30 9.59
CA MET A 67 15.39 -10.48 10.42
C MET A 67 15.89 -10.38 11.86
N GLY A 68 16.89 -9.53 12.11
CA GLY A 68 17.54 -9.41 13.43
C GLY A 68 16.78 -8.53 14.41
N LEU A 69 15.98 -7.57 13.92
CA LEU A 69 15.14 -6.70 14.74
C LEU A 69 13.81 -7.39 15.10
N ARG A 70 13.30 -7.12 16.30
CA ARG A 70 12.02 -7.66 16.79
C ARG A 70 11.16 -6.49 17.28
N PRO A 71 10.04 -6.15 16.60
CA PRO A 71 9.64 -6.61 15.26
C PRO A 71 10.66 -6.21 14.18
N SER A 72 10.59 -6.80 12.99
CA SER A 72 11.39 -6.33 11.84
C SER A 72 11.02 -4.88 11.51
N LEU A 73 11.94 -4.14 10.87
CA LEU A 73 11.67 -2.75 10.52
C LEU A 73 10.43 -2.63 9.61
N PHE A 74 10.27 -3.56 8.68
CA PHE A 74 9.08 -3.68 7.83
C PHE A 74 7.78 -3.73 8.65
N HIS A 75 7.65 -4.66 9.60
CA HIS A 75 6.44 -4.81 10.41
C HIS A 75 6.22 -3.65 11.39
N LEU A 76 7.30 -3.07 11.94
CA LEU A 76 7.17 -1.85 12.73
C LEU A 76 6.47 -0.76 11.90
N LEU A 77 7.01 -0.45 10.72
CA LEU A 77 6.53 0.65 9.87
C LEU A 77 5.16 0.37 9.22
N LEU A 78 4.87 -0.88 8.88
CA LEU A 78 3.64 -1.25 8.18
C LEU A 78 2.48 -1.61 9.11
N THR A 79 2.78 -2.35 10.19
CA THR A 79 1.76 -3.01 11.03
C THR A 79 1.56 -2.31 12.38
N GLU A 80 2.63 -1.90 13.05
CA GLU A 80 2.52 -1.26 14.37
C GLU A 80 2.29 0.25 14.28
N MET A 81 2.77 0.87 13.20
CA MET A 81 2.54 2.28 12.90
C MET A 81 1.22 2.47 12.13
N PRO A 82 0.52 3.60 12.33
CA PRO A 82 -0.78 3.88 11.69
C PRO A 82 -0.64 4.31 10.22
N LEU A 83 0.13 3.58 9.40
CA LEU A 83 0.46 3.97 8.02
C LEU A 83 -0.78 4.08 7.13
N THR A 84 -1.74 3.17 7.29
CA THR A 84 -2.98 3.14 6.49
C THR A 84 -4.20 3.70 7.22
N ASP A 85 -4.04 4.11 8.48
CA ASP A 85 -5.14 4.61 9.31
C ASP A 85 -5.62 5.99 8.85
N GLN A 86 -6.91 6.10 8.49
CA GLN A 86 -7.49 7.35 8.00
C GLN A 86 -7.39 8.52 9.00
N TRP A 87 -7.46 8.26 10.31
CA TRP A 87 -7.31 9.31 11.34
C TRP A 87 -5.91 9.93 11.31
N PHE A 88 -4.87 9.12 11.10
CA PHE A 88 -3.49 9.57 11.07
C PHE A 88 -3.16 10.30 9.77
N ILE A 89 -3.62 9.75 8.64
CA ILE A 89 -3.48 10.36 7.31
C ILE A 89 -4.10 11.76 7.28
N SER A 90 -5.28 11.93 7.87
CA SER A 90 -6.02 13.20 7.83
C SER A 90 -5.56 14.22 8.87
N LYS A 91 -5.28 13.78 10.11
CA LYS A 91 -4.91 14.70 11.20
C LYS A 91 -3.41 15.06 11.22
N HIS A 92 -2.54 14.15 10.78
CA HIS A 92 -1.08 14.29 10.88
C HIS A 92 -0.37 14.05 9.53
N PRO A 93 -0.73 14.78 8.45
CA PRO A 93 -0.25 14.49 7.09
C PRO A 93 1.28 14.60 6.95
N ALA A 94 1.93 15.46 7.74
CA ALA A 94 3.39 15.60 7.73
C ALA A 94 4.11 14.38 8.30
N VAL A 95 3.62 13.87 9.43
CA VAL A 95 4.16 12.67 10.07
C VAL A 95 3.87 11.45 9.19
N HIS A 96 2.67 11.38 8.60
CA HIS A 96 2.30 10.34 7.64
C HIS A 96 3.24 10.32 6.43
N HIS A 97 3.51 11.47 5.83
CA HIS A 97 4.45 11.57 4.72
C HIS A 97 5.86 11.08 5.10
N CYS A 98 6.34 11.44 6.30
CA CYS A 98 7.63 10.99 6.81
C CYS A 98 7.68 9.46 6.96
N LEU A 99 6.63 8.87 7.56
CA LEU A 99 6.49 7.43 7.72
C LEU A 99 6.46 6.71 6.37
N LEU A 100 5.62 7.18 5.45
CA LEU A 100 5.48 6.63 4.10
C LEU A 100 6.81 6.69 3.34
N ARG A 101 7.59 7.76 3.49
CA ARG A 101 8.91 7.91 2.87
C ARG A 101 9.92 6.92 3.42
N VAL A 102 9.98 6.72 4.73
CA VAL A 102 10.88 5.73 5.35
C VAL A 102 10.46 4.32 4.93
N MET A 103 9.17 4.02 4.92
CA MET A 103 8.64 2.73 4.47
C MET A 103 8.99 2.45 3.00
N HIS A 104 8.72 3.40 2.09
CA HIS A 104 9.07 3.26 0.67
C HIS A 104 10.58 3.10 0.45
N THR A 105 11.40 3.86 1.20
CA THR A 105 12.86 3.73 1.16
C THR A 105 13.30 2.34 1.57
N HIS A 106 12.68 1.79 2.63
CA HIS A 106 13.00 0.46 3.13
C HIS A 106 12.71 -0.63 2.10
N VAL A 107 11.48 -0.69 1.59
CA VAL A 107 11.10 -1.70 0.61
C VAL A 107 11.88 -1.57 -0.70
N SER A 108 12.15 -0.34 -1.16
CA SER A 108 12.95 -0.11 -2.37
C SER A 108 14.40 -0.57 -2.21
N ALA A 109 15.00 -0.41 -1.03
CA ALA A 109 16.36 -0.88 -0.75
C ALA A 109 16.50 -2.42 -0.73
N HIS A 110 15.37 -3.14 -0.65
CA HIS A 110 15.29 -4.60 -0.62
C HIS A 110 14.55 -5.18 -1.84
N ASP A 111 14.53 -4.46 -2.96
CA ASP A 111 13.88 -4.87 -4.21
C ASP A 111 12.43 -5.33 -3.99
N TYR A 112 11.73 -4.59 -3.12
CA TYR A 112 10.35 -4.83 -2.69
C TYR A 112 10.10 -6.24 -2.12
N PHE A 113 11.16 -6.91 -1.67
CA PHE A 113 11.15 -8.28 -1.15
C PHE A 113 10.62 -9.33 -2.15
N LEU A 114 10.67 -9.03 -3.45
CA LEU A 114 10.13 -9.90 -4.50
C LEU A 114 10.91 -11.20 -4.66
N SER A 115 12.22 -11.17 -4.47
CA SER A 115 13.10 -12.34 -4.62
C SER A 115 12.74 -13.50 -3.68
N ASN A 116 12.14 -13.20 -2.53
CA ASN A 116 11.69 -14.19 -1.56
C ASN A 116 10.17 -14.38 -1.58
N SER A 117 9.43 -13.67 -2.43
CA SER A 117 7.98 -13.65 -2.40
C SER A 117 7.37 -14.91 -3.01
N GLU A 118 6.28 -15.39 -2.39
CA GLU A 118 5.43 -16.47 -2.94
C GLU A 118 4.80 -16.13 -4.30
N TRP A 119 4.90 -14.88 -4.74
CA TRP A 119 4.51 -14.48 -6.09
C TRP A 119 5.42 -15.05 -7.17
N LEU A 120 6.71 -15.19 -6.87
CA LEU A 120 7.73 -15.60 -7.85
C LEU A 120 8.35 -16.96 -7.50
N VAL A 121 8.55 -17.25 -6.21
CA VAL A 121 9.23 -18.47 -5.75
C VAL A 121 8.51 -19.02 -4.52
N GLN A 122 8.29 -20.33 -4.44
CA GLN A 122 7.86 -20.97 -3.19
C GLN A 122 9.01 -20.89 -2.18
N SER A 123 8.89 -19.97 -1.22
CA SER A 123 9.93 -19.65 -0.26
C SER A 123 9.38 -19.79 1.15
N ASN A 124 10.12 -20.48 2.02
CA ASN A 124 9.83 -20.54 3.46
C ASN A 124 10.49 -19.38 4.24
N SER A 125 10.92 -18.33 3.53
CA SER A 125 11.50 -17.13 4.15
C SER A 125 10.44 -16.39 4.96
N PRO A 126 10.76 -15.85 6.15
CA PRO A 126 9.83 -15.00 6.90
C PRO A 126 9.40 -13.71 6.17
N SER A 127 10.05 -13.38 5.05
CA SER A 127 9.69 -12.25 4.18
C SER A 127 8.81 -12.63 2.98
N CYS A 128 8.41 -13.90 2.84
CA CYS A 128 7.69 -14.39 1.65
C CYS A 128 6.34 -13.70 1.41
N MET A 129 5.71 -13.22 2.50
CA MET A 129 4.43 -12.50 2.47
C MET A 129 4.57 -10.99 2.29
N PHE A 130 5.78 -10.42 2.38
CA PHE A 130 5.95 -8.96 2.42
C PHE A 130 5.46 -8.29 1.14
N ALA A 131 5.63 -8.90 -0.04
CA ALA A 131 5.10 -8.33 -1.28
C ALA A 131 3.56 -8.23 -1.26
N GLN A 132 2.88 -9.24 -0.72
CA GLN A 132 1.43 -9.24 -0.57
C GLN A 132 0.97 -8.18 0.45
N GLU A 133 1.64 -8.08 1.59
CA GLU A 133 1.33 -7.08 2.63
C GLU A 133 1.54 -5.65 2.11
N GLN A 134 2.59 -5.41 1.32
CA GLN A 134 2.78 -4.13 0.61
C GLN A 134 1.60 -3.83 -0.32
N LEU A 135 1.14 -4.81 -1.11
CA LEU A 135 0.02 -4.61 -2.04
C LEU A 135 -1.28 -4.27 -1.30
N GLN A 136 -1.54 -4.93 -0.18
CA GLN A 136 -2.70 -4.67 0.67
C GLN A 136 -2.65 -3.27 1.30
N ALA A 137 -1.47 -2.82 1.75
CA ALA A 137 -1.31 -1.47 2.25
C ALA A 137 -1.49 -0.43 1.14
N LEU A 138 -0.93 -0.67 -0.05
CA LEU A 138 -1.09 0.22 -1.21
C LEU A 138 -2.54 0.33 -1.68
N GLU A 139 -3.31 -0.76 -1.62
CA GLU A 139 -4.75 -0.75 -1.89
C GLU A 139 -5.49 0.26 -0.98
N GLN A 140 -5.19 0.22 0.33
CA GLN A 140 -5.78 1.16 1.30
C GLN A 140 -5.29 2.59 1.08
N LEU A 141 -3.99 2.78 0.83
CA LEU A 141 -3.39 4.11 0.64
C LEU A 141 -3.89 4.80 -0.63
N LEU A 142 -4.07 4.08 -1.74
CA LEU A 142 -4.57 4.63 -3.01
C LEU A 142 -6.04 5.04 -2.94
N THR A 143 -6.81 4.45 -2.01
CA THR A 143 -8.22 4.80 -1.78
C THR A 143 -8.41 5.77 -0.62
N ALA A 144 -7.37 6.02 0.17
CA ALA A 144 -7.39 6.96 1.29
C ALA A 144 -7.43 8.42 0.82
N LYS A 145 -8.03 9.28 1.65
CA LYS A 145 -8.05 10.74 1.42
C LYS A 145 -6.74 11.37 1.89
N ILE A 146 -5.65 11.09 1.17
CA ILE A 146 -4.34 11.68 1.43
C ILE A 146 -4.36 13.15 1.01
N LEU A 147 -3.98 14.07 1.89
CA LEU A 147 -4.00 15.52 1.61
C LEU A 147 -2.89 15.94 0.64
N TRP A 148 -1.66 15.45 0.86
CA TRP A 148 -0.47 15.90 0.13
C TRP A 148 -0.24 15.15 -1.18
N ASP A 149 -0.08 15.88 -2.28
CA ASP A 149 0.25 15.35 -3.61
C ASP A 149 1.53 14.50 -3.62
N THR A 150 2.54 14.93 -2.86
CA THR A 150 3.82 14.21 -2.75
C THR A 150 3.66 12.85 -2.09
N SER A 151 2.77 12.72 -1.09
CA SER A 151 2.43 11.43 -0.49
C SER A 151 1.66 10.53 -1.46
N ARG A 152 0.71 11.09 -2.22
CA ARG A 152 -0.01 10.33 -3.26
C ARG A 152 0.93 9.80 -4.34
N THR A 153 1.80 10.68 -4.85
CA THR A 153 2.85 10.33 -5.83
C THR A 153 3.74 9.22 -5.30
N LEU A 154 4.11 9.27 -4.02
CA LEU A 154 4.94 8.25 -3.39
C LEU A 154 4.25 6.87 -3.31
N CYS A 155 2.93 6.83 -3.08
CA CYS A 155 2.17 5.58 -3.17
C CYS A 155 2.19 5.00 -4.59
N VAL A 156 2.06 5.86 -5.62
CA VAL A 156 2.12 5.44 -7.03
C VAL A 156 3.52 4.94 -7.38
N ASP A 157 4.56 5.63 -6.94
CA ASP A 157 5.96 5.23 -7.14
C ASP A 157 6.26 3.88 -6.48
N TRP A 158 5.75 3.68 -5.26
CA TRP A 158 5.88 2.41 -4.55
C TRP A 158 5.18 1.28 -5.31
N LEU A 159 3.92 1.45 -5.72
CA LEU A 159 3.21 0.43 -6.49
C LEU A 159 3.91 0.15 -7.83
N HIS A 160 4.38 1.19 -8.51
CA HIS A 160 5.14 1.05 -9.76
C HIS A 160 6.40 0.21 -9.54
N GLY A 161 7.19 0.52 -8.51
CA GLY A 161 8.38 -0.24 -8.17
C GLY A 161 8.08 -1.71 -7.85
N LEU A 162 7.10 -1.96 -6.99
CA LEU A 162 6.67 -3.31 -6.62
C LEU A 162 6.24 -4.13 -7.85
N LEU A 163 5.43 -3.57 -8.74
CA LEU A 163 4.97 -4.29 -9.92
C LEU A 163 6.05 -4.40 -11.00
N SER A 164 6.96 -3.43 -11.11
CA SER A 164 8.04 -3.44 -12.12
C SER A 164 8.98 -4.64 -12.02
N GLY A 165 9.14 -5.20 -10.82
CA GLY A 165 9.95 -6.39 -10.59
C GLY A 165 9.24 -7.73 -10.83
N VAL A 166 7.95 -7.72 -11.16
CA VAL A 166 7.19 -8.95 -11.52
C VAL A 166 7.14 -9.04 -13.05
N ASP A 167 7.57 -10.15 -13.65
CA ASP A 167 7.48 -10.32 -15.10
C ASP A 167 6.04 -10.56 -15.60
N ASP A 168 5.81 -10.46 -16.91
CA ASP A 168 4.47 -10.58 -17.49
C ASP A 168 3.84 -11.98 -17.32
N ALA A 169 4.67 -13.04 -17.23
CA ALA A 169 4.18 -14.41 -17.04
C ALA A 169 3.68 -14.63 -15.60
N ALA A 170 4.47 -14.19 -14.62
CA ALA A 170 4.09 -14.16 -13.22
C ALA A 170 2.87 -13.26 -13.01
N MET A 171 2.86 -12.07 -13.60
CA MET A 171 1.70 -11.16 -13.53
C MET A 171 0.42 -11.78 -14.10
N ALA A 172 0.49 -12.54 -15.18
CA ALA A 172 -0.68 -13.24 -15.74
C ALA A 172 -1.23 -14.28 -14.75
N ASN A 173 -0.36 -15.03 -14.07
CA ASN A 173 -0.77 -15.99 -13.04
C ASN A 173 -1.37 -15.31 -11.80
N LEU A 174 -0.81 -14.17 -11.41
CA LEU A 174 -1.24 -13.40 -10.24
C LEU A 174 -2.53 -12.61 -10.49
N SER A 175 -2.86 -12.30 -11.75
CA SER A 175 -3.99 -11.44 -12.13
C SER A 175 -5.35 -11.86 -11.55
N TYR A 176 -5.54 -13.17 -11.36
CA TYR A 176 -6.77 -13.76 -10.82
C TYR A 176 -6.84 -13.72 -9.29
N ARG A 177 -5.72 -13.48 -8.60
CA ARG A 177 -5.70 -13.44 -7.14
C ARG A 177 -6.51 -12.24 -6.63
N PRO A 178 -7.26 -12.39 -5.53
CA PRO A 178 -8.18 -11.36 -5.06
C PRO A 178 -7.48 -10.04 -4.74
N GLU A 179 -6.24 -10.06 -4.24
CA GLU A 179 -5.44 -8.87 -3.99
C GLU A 179 -5.08 -8.09 -5.27
N PHE A 180 -4.82 -8.77 -6.39
CA PHE A 180 -4.57 -8.14 -7.69
C PHE A 180 -5.88 -7.62 -8.34
N VAL A 181 -7.02 -8.23 -8.02
CA VAL A 181 -8.33 -7.67 -8.37
C VAL A 181 -8.58 -6.36 -7.63
N ARG A 182 -8.33 -6.31 -6.31
CA ARG A 182 -8.59 -5.10 -5.51
C ARG A 182 -7.66 -3.95 -5.87
N ILE A 183 -6.37 -4.20 -6.07
CA ILE A 183 -5.44 -3.13 -6.46
C ILE A 183 -5.79 -2.53 -7.83
N ARG A 184 -6.35 -3.32 -8.76
CA ARG A 184 -6.87 -2.81 -10.04
C ARG A 184 -7.95 -1.76 -9.81
N TRP A 185 -8.92 -2.05 -8.94
CA TRP A 185 -9.98 -1.10 -8.60
C TRP A 185 -9.46 0.14 -7.89
N ALA A 186 -8.50 -0.02 -6.99
CA ALA A 186 -7.86 1.11 -6.30
C ALA A 186 -7.14 2.03 -7.30
N VAL A 187 -6.36 1.47 -8.24
CA VAL A 187 -5.68 2.23 -9.30
C VAL A 187 -6.66 2.94 -10.21
N LEU A 188 -7.73 2.26 -10.66
CA LEU A 188 -8.76 2.89 -11.50
C LEU A 188 -9.45 4.06 -10.78
N THR A 189 -9.74 3.90 -9.50
CA THR A 189 -10.34 4.95 -8.67
C THR A 189 -9.39 6.13 -8.53
N ALA A 190 -8.09 5.88 -8.31
CA ALA A 190 -7.07 6.92 -8.23
C ALA A 190 -6.92 7.68 -9.57
N VAL A 191 -6.95 6.97 -10.71
CA VAL A 191 -6.89 7.60 -12.05
C VAL A 191 -8.05 8.56 -12.29
N ILE A 192 -9.25 8.21 -11.84
CA ILE A 192 -10.44 9.06 -11.99
C ILE A 192 -10.33 10.32 -11.13
N ASN A 193 -9.72 10.22 -9.95
CA ASN A 193 -9.66 11.29 -8.97
C ASN A 193 -8.44 12.21 -9.14
N GLU A 194 -7.34 11.75 -9.74
CA GLU A 194 -6.11 12.51 -9.91
C GLU A 194 -5.97 13.15 -11.29
N LYS A 195 -5.45 14.38 -11.32
CA LYS A 195 -5.07 15.06 -12.57
C LYS A 195 -3.72 14.53 -13.07
N SER A 196 -3.74 13.81 -14.19
CA SER A 196 -2.59 13.38 -15.01
C SER A 196 -1.35 12.91 -14.22
N ASN A 197 -1.33 11.63 -13.83
CA ASN A 197 -0.14 10.96 -13.32
C ASN A 197 0.27 9.85 -14.32
N GLU A 198 1.32 10.09 -15.10
CA GLU A 198 1.75 9.18 -16.18
C GLU A 198 2.09 7.77 -15.66
N LYS A 199 2.72 7.67 -14.49
CA LYS A 199 3.02 6.38 -13.86
C LYS A 199 1.75 5.65 -13.45
N LEU A 200 0.76 6.38 -12.92
CA LEU A 200 -0.53 5.80 -12.56
C LEU A 200 -1.29 5.30 -13.80
N HIS A 201 -1.24 6.04 -14.92
CA HIS A 201 -1.80 5.59 -16.19
C HIS A 201 -1.06 4.35 -16.75
N SER A 202 0.27 4.31 -16.65
CA SER A 202 1.08 3.14 -17.02
C SER A 202 0.72 1.90 -16.19
N LEU A 203 0.58 2.07 -14.87
CA LEU A 203 0.12 1.00 -13.96
C LEU A 203 -1.27 0.50 -14.35
N ALA A 204 -2.20 1.42 -14.61
CA ALA A 204 -3.55 1.06 -15.05
C ALA A 204 -3.53 0.29 -16.37
N ALA A 205 -2.73 0.72 -17.35
CA ALA A 205 -2.58 0.04 -18.63
C ALA A 205 -2.01 -1.38 -18.46
N ARG A 206 -0.97 -1.52 -17.65
CA ARG A 206 -0.31 -2.81 -17.38
C ARG A 206 -1.25 -3.78 -16.68
N LEU A 207 -1.94 -3.33 -15.64
CA LEU A 207 -2.91 -4.16 -14.93
C LEU A 207 -4.14 -4.50 -15.79
N LYS A 208 -4.52 -3.64 -16.74
CA LYS A 208 -5.63 -3.87 -17.70
C LYS A 208 -5.25 -4.84 -18.81
N ALA A 209 -4.03 -4.80 -19.32
CA ALA A 209 -3.55 -5.71 -20.37
C ALA A 209 -3.63 -7.18 -19.94
N LEU A 210 -3.44 -7.45 -18.65
CA LEU A 210 -3.55 -8.78 -18.05
C LEU A 210 -5.01 -9.31 -18.01
N CYS A 211 -6.01 -8.42 -18.15
CA CYS A 211 -7.42 -8.80 -18.29
C CYS A 211 -7.81 -9.20 -19.73
N ALA A 212 -6.95 -9.00 -20.74
CA ALA A 212 -7.31 -9.31 -22.12
C ALA A 212 -7.38 -10.83 -22.40
N GLY A 213 -6.79 -11.67 -21.52
CA GLY A 213 -6.95 -13.13 -21.54
C GLY A 213 -8.24 -13.64 -20.87
N ASP A 214 -9.04 -12.74 -20.31
CA ASP A 214 -10.05 -13.00 -19.27
C ASP A 214 -11.49 -13.14 -19.82
N ASN A 215 -11.66 -13.37 -21.13
CA ASN A 215 -12.99 -13.48 -21.77
C ASN A 215 -13.84 -14.66 -21.26
N LYS A 216 -13.25 -15.65 -20.57
CA LYS A 216 -13.98 -16.83 -20.06
C LYS A 216 -14.37 -16.71 -18.57
N SER A 217 -13.56 -16.04 -17.76
CA SER A 217 -13.79 -15.79 -16.32
C SER A 217 -14.73 -14.60 -16.10
N ALA A 218 -14.64 -13.57 -16.95
CA ALA A 218 -15.54 -12.44 -16.96
C ALA A 218 -17.00 -12.91 -17.08
N ALA A 219 -17.30 -13.85 -17.98
CA ALA A 219 -18.65 -14.40 -18.16
C ALA A 219 -19.21 -15.08 -16.89
N ALA A 220 -18.37 -15.75 -16.10
CA ALA A 220 -18.78 -16.40 -14.85
C ALA A 220 -19.05 -15.37 -13.74
N ILE A 221 -18.24 -14.31 -13.66
CA ILE A 221 -18.42 -13.19 -12.74
C ILE A 221 -19.66 -12.37 -13.14
N THR A 222 -19.88 -12.12 -14.44
CA THR A 222 -21.06 -11.43 -14.98
C THR A 222 -22.33 -12.18 -14.62
N LYS A 223 -22.36 -13.52 -14.69
CA LYS A 223 -23.55 -14.32 -14.33
C LYS A 223 -23.87 -14.27 -12.83
N SER A 224 -22.84 -14.24 -11.98
CA SER A 224 -22.96 -14.10 -10.52
C SER A 224 -23.45 -12.70 -10.11
N VAL A 225 -22.92 -11.66 -10.76
CA VAL A 225 -23.32 -10.26 -10.54
C VAL A 225 -24.73 -9.99 -11.09
N LEU A 226 -25.10 -10.56 -12.24
CA LEU A 226 -26.45 -10.46 -12.82
C LEU A 226 -27.52 -11.09 -11.91
N ASN A 227 -27.20 -12.23 -11.27
CA ASN A 227 -28.12 -12.85 -10.31
C ASN A 227 -28.29 -12.01 -9.03
N LYS A 228 -27.24 -11.29 -8.59
CA LYS A 228 -27.31 -10.36 -7.46
C LYS A 228 -27.98 -9.02 -7.78
N LEU A 229 -27.91 -8.57 -9.04
CA LEU A 229 -28.60 -7.37 -9.53
C LEU A 229 -30.10 -7.59 -9.71
N LYS A 230 -30.54 -8.81 -10.10
CA LYS A 230 -31.98 -9.15 -10.15
C LYS A 230 -32.66 -9.08 -8.78
N THR A 231 -31.89 -9.21 -7.69
CA THR A 231 -32.40 -9.22 -6.31
C THR A 231 -32.24 -7.89 -5.59
N SER A 232 -31.60 -6.88 -6.20
CA SER A 232 -31.38 -5.57 -5.57
C SER A 232 -32.17 -4.48 -6.28
N GLY A 233 -32.82 -3.61 -5.50
CA GLY A 233 -33.74 -2.58 -6.00
C GLY A 233 -33.10 -1.57 -6.94
N GLN A 234 -33.96 -0.94 -7.74
CA GLN A 234 -33.66 -0.03 -8.87
C GLN A 234 -32.67 1.12 -8.57
N SER A 235 -32.48 1.49 -7.30
CA SER A 235 -31.53 2.53 -6.89
C SER A 235 -30.08 2.06 -6.77
N VAL A 236 -29.82 0.76 -6.63
CA VAL A 236 -28.46 0.19 -6.59
C VAL A 236 -27.96 -0.12 -8.00
N GLY A 237 -28.86 -0.50 -8.91
CA GLY A 237 -28.55 -0.77 -10.31
C GLY A 237 -27.99 0.44 -11.06
N THR A 238 -28.46 1.65 -10.73
CA THR A 238 -28.03 2.91 -11.36
C THR A 238 -26.63 3.37 -10.94
N ALA A 239 -26.19 3.06 -9.71
CA ALA A 239 -24.84 3.36 -9.23
C ALA A 239 -23.79 2.37 -9.76
N VAL A 240 -24.19 1.12 -10.06
CA VAL A 240 -23.34 0.13 -10.75
C VAL A 240 -23.32 0.41 -12.26
N TRP A 241 -24.44 0.87 -12.83
CA TRP A 241 -24.55 1.30 -14.24
C TRP A 241 -23.62 2.44 -14.62
N SER A 242 -23.33 3.37 -13.71
CA SER A 242 -22.42 4.49 -13.98
C SER A 242 -20.94 4.13 -13.89
N SER A 243 -20.59 2.94 -13.38
CA SER A 243 -19.19 2.49 -13.17
C SER A 243 -18.70 1.45 -14.19
N ILE A 244 -19.56 1.02 -15.12
CA ILE A 244 -19.20 0.08 -16.18
C ILE A 244 -18.83 0.84 -17.46
N ASP A 245 -17.70 0.46 -18.06
CA ASP A 245 -17.21 0.93 -19.36
C ASP A 245 -18.33 0.92 -20.41
N MET A 246 -18.78 2.12 -20.81
CA MET A 246 -19.89 2.37 -21.74
C MET A 246 -19.71 1.64 -23.09
N ARG A 247 -18.47 1.27 -23.46
CA ARG A 247 -18.17 0.52 -24.69
C ARG A 247 -18.61 -0.94 -24.64
N THR A 248 -18.73 -1.52 -23.45
CA THR A 248 -19.23 -2.89 -23.27
C THR A 248 -20.76 -2.93 -23.41
N TYR A 249 -21.44 -1.87 -22.95
CA TYR A 249 -22.90 -1.73 -23.07
C TYR A 249 -23.35 -1.42 -24.50
N LEU A 250 -22.65 -0.52 -25.21
CA LEU A 250 -22.99 -0.16 -26.60
C LEU A 250 -22.83 -1.31 -27.60
N ARG A 251 -21.95 -2.29 -27.32
CA ARG A 251 -21.85 -3.52 -28.13
C ARG A 251 -23.00 -4.50 -27.90
N TRP A 252 -23.76 -4.38 -26.81
CA TRP A 252 -24.90 -5.25 -26.50
C TRP A 252 -26.23 -4.73 -27.05
N VAL A 253 -26.39 -3.41 -27.22
CA VAL A 253 -27.63 -2.82 -27.78
C VAL A 253 -27.72 -3.01 -29.31
N LEU A 254 -26.59 -3.26 -29.99
CA LEU A 254 -26.54 -3.47 -31.45
C LEU A 254 -26.67 -4.95 -31.88
N VAL A 255 -26.94 -5.88 -30.96
CA VAL A 255 -27.16 -7.31 -31.23
C VAL A 255 -28.53 -7.80 -30.72
N LEU A 256 -29.47 -6.86 -30.51
CA LEU A 256 -30.92 -7.09 -30.47
C LEU A 256 -31.54 -6.44 -31.70
#